data_AF-A0A817GTR1-F1
#
_entry.id   AF-A0A817GTR1-F1
#
_cell.length_a   1.000
_cell.length_b   1.000
_cell.length_c   1.000
_cell.angle_alpha   90.00
_cell.angle_beta   90.00
_cell.angle_gamma   90.00
#
_symmetry.space_group_name_H-M   'P 1'
#
loop_
_entity.id
_entity.type
_entity.pdbx_description
1 polymer ?
#
loop_
_entity_poly.entity_id
_entity_poly.type
_entity_poly.pdbx_seq_one_letter_code
_entity_poly.pdbx_strand_id
1 'polypeptide(L)'
;MNFNGKQINHIYNRLKQDLHNCDVILTSPENILSFDLLTIGKCHRNEFDVGHCMLTVQRWLKSFARDVLDESDEILHPKYQLIYTVGNQQNVDGGAECWNTIQTIPHLVKKHAVSISKHFTTNSSIEQVNNKFSQHDIQQFLIVRGLLSSEVLLVALKKRYRVNYGVTQNSSFHRLMAVPFQAKDVAADRTEFGHPDVALVLTQLSYCYSGLSDSQLIQCFDRLTEKETDPRSIYEQ
;
A
#
# COMPACT_ATOMS: atom_id res chain seq x y z
N MET A 1 3.23 -10.27 -31.39
CA MET A 1 2.76 -9.41 -32.50
C MET A 1 3.96 -8.76 -33.17
N ASN A 2 3.98 -8.64 -34.50
CA ASN A 2 5.03 -7.90 -35.22
C ASN A 2 4.40 -6.67 -35.88
N PHE A 3 4.60 -5.49 -35.27
CA PHE A 3 4.07 -4.24 -35.81
C PHE A 3 4.96 -3.71 -36.93
N ASN A 4 4.33 -3.24 -38.01
CA ASN A 4 4.99 -2.46 -39.05
C ASN A 4 4.67 -0.96 -38.91
N GLY A 5 5.47 -0.10 -39.56
CA GLY A 5 5.31 1.35 -39.47
C GLY A 5 3.92 1.87 -39.88
N LYS A 6 3.25 1.21 -40.84
CA LYS A 6 1.89 1.59 -41.27
C LYS A 6 0.85 1.32 -40.17
N GLN A 7 0.95 0.17 -39.51
CA GLN A 7 0.07 -0.18 -38.39
C GLN A 7 0.25 0.78 -37.21
N ILE A 8 1.49 1.15 -36.90
CA ILE A 8 1.78 2.09 -35.80
C ILE A 8 1.22 3.48 -36.11
N ASN A 9 1.39 3.96 -37.34
CA ASN A 9 0.80 5.24 -37.75
C ASN A 9 -0.72 5.21 -37.72
N HIS A 10 -1.34 4.08 -38.08
CA HIS A 10 -2.79 3.92 -37.97
C HIS A 10 -3.25 4.01 -36.51
N ILE A 11 -2.57 3.32 -35.58
CA ILE A 11 -2.83 3.41 -34.14
C ILE A 11 -2.67 4.86 -33.67
N TYR A 12 -1.58 5.53 -34.04
CA TYR A 12 -1.32 6.90 -33.62
C TYR A 12 -2.40 7.88 -34.09
N ASN A 13 -2.82 7.76 -35.35
CA ASN A 13 -3.89 8.59 -35.91
C ASN A 13 -5.23 8.32 -35.23
N ARG A 14 -5.51 7.05 -34.90
CA ARG A 14 -6.72 6.69 -34.16
C ARG A 14 -6.73 7.32 -32.77
N LEU A 15 -5.64 7.19 -32.02
CA LEU A 15 -5.50 7.79 -30.69
C LEU A 15 -5.69 9.33 -30.70
N LYS A 16 -5.18 10.01 -31.72
CA LYS A 16 -5.41 11.46 -31.89
C LYS A 16 -6.88 11.80 -32.14
N GLN A 17 -7.57 10.98 -32.93
CA GLN A 17 -8.99 11.15 -33.19
C GLN A 17 -9.80 10.90 -31.92
N ASP A 18 -9.45 9.85 -31.18
CA ASP A 18 -10.07 9.50 -29.91
C ASP A 18 -9.94 10.65 -28.89
N LEU A 19 -8.78 11.32 -28.83
CA LEU A 19 -8.58 12.50 -27.97
C LEU A 19 -9.52 13.67 -28.36
N HIS A 20 -9.68 13.93 -29.66
CA HIS A 20 -10.57 15.00 -30.14
C HIS A 20 -12.03 14.72 -29.80
N ASN A 21 -12.42 13.44 -29.78
CA ASN A 21 -13.79 13.01 -29.48
C ASN A 21 -14.05 12.79 -27.97
N CYS A 22 -13.01 12.88 -27.14
CA CYS A 22 -13.05 12.49 -25.73
C CYS A 22 -13.46 11.01 -25.53
N ASP A 23 -12.96 10.13 -26.39
CA ASP A 23 -13.26 8.70 -26.36
C ASP A 23 -12.54 7.99 -25.21
N VAL A 24 -13.10 6.85 -24.77
CA VAL A 24 -12.49 5.96 -23.77
C VAL A 24 -11.86 4.76 -24.47
N ILE A 25 -10.59 4.49 -24.15
CA ILE A 25 -9.84 3.35 -24.69
C ILE A 25 -9.92 2.19 -23.70
N LEU A 26 -10.55 1.10 -24.13
CA LEU A 26 -10.58 -0.16 -23.37
C LEU A 26 -9.45 -1.06 -23.83
N THR A 27 -8.46 -1.28 -22.95
CA THR A 27 -7.33 -2.18 -23.21
C THR A 27 -6.86 -2.86 -21.93
N SER A 28 -6.25 -4.03 -22.04
CA SER A 28 -5.63 -4.68 -20.88
C SER A 28 -4.24 -4.08 -20.60
N PRO A 29 -3.79 -4.05 -19.33
CA PRO A 29 -2.43 -3.65 -18.98
C PRO A 29 -1.35 -4.47 -19.71
N GLU A 30 -1.65 -5.75 -19.97
CA GLU A 30 -0.76 -6.67 -20.69
C GLU A 30 -0.47 -6.22 -22.12
N ASN A 31 -1.46 -5.64 -22.80
CA ASN A 31 -1.29 -5.12 -24.16
C ASN A 31 -0.40 -3.87 -24.17
N ILE A 32 -0.57 -2.98 -23.20
CA ILE A 32 0.27 -1.77 -23.04
C ILE A 32 1.71 -2.20 -22.75
N LEU A 33 1.91 -3.11 -21.79
CA LEU A 33 3.23 -3.63 -21.44
C LEU A 33 3.88 -4.38 -22.61
N SER A 34 3.11 -5.18 -23.35
CA SER A 34 3.60 -5.86 -24.55
C SER A 34 4.04 -4.86 -25.62
N PHE A 35 3.28 -3.78 -25.81
CA PHE A 35 3.66 -2.69 -26.72
C PHE A 35 4.97 -2.02 -26.27
N ASP A 36 5.13 -1.79 -24.96
CA ASP A 36 6.36 -1.30 -24.33
C ASP A 36 7.58 -2.19 -24.57
N LEU A 37 7.47 -3.48 -24.30
CA LEU A 37 8.55 -4.43 -24.50
C LEU A 37 8.87 -4.66 -25.98
N LEU A 38 7.86 -4.65 -26.86
CA LEU A 38 8.07 -4.79 -28.30
C LEU A 38 8.86 -3.61 -28.87
N THR A 39 8.63 -2.38 -28.40
CA THR A 39 9.44 -1.21 -28.80
C THR A 39 10.92 -1.41 -28.46
N ILE A 40 11.22 -1.88 -27.25
CA ILE A 40 12.60 -2.21 -26.83
C ILE A 40 13.17 -3.32 -27.72
N GLY A 41 12.38 -4.37 -27.97
CA GLY A 41 12.78 -5.48 -28.84
C GLY A 41 13.08 -5.06 -30.28
N LYS A 42 12.35 -4.08 -30.83
CA LYS A 42 12.59 -3.51 -32.17
C LYS A 42 13.91 -2.74 -32.23
N CYS A 43 14.19 -1.92 -31.22
CA CYS A 43 15.47 -1.23 -31.10
C CYS A 43 16.63 -2.22 -30.99
N HIS A 44 16.49 -3.31 -30.22
CA HIS A 44 17.53 -4.34 -30.09
C HIS A 44 17.80 -5.08 -31.41
N ARG A 45 16.79 -5.23 -32.28
CA ARG A 45 16.93 -5.84 -33.61
C ARG A 45 17.41 -4.85 -34.69
N ASN A 46 17.81 -3.65 -34.30
CA ASN A 46 18.19 -2.55 -35.20
C ASN A 46 17.06 -2.07 -36.15
N GLU A 47 15.79 -2.34 -35.81
CA GLU A 47 14.62 -1.85 -36.55
C GLU A 47 14.22 -0.46 -36.03
N PHE A 48 15.14 0.50 -36.09
CA PHE A 48 15.01 1.79 -35.40
C PHE A 48 13.85 2.66 -35.93
N ASP A 49 13.55 2.61 -37.23
CA ASP A 49 12.45 3.39 -37.81
C ASP A 49 11.11 3.00 -37.17
N VAL A 50 10.87 1.70 -37.05
CA VAL A 50 9.66 1.14 -36.44
C VAL A 50 9.66 1.42 -34.93
N GLY A 51 10.78 1.19 -34.26
CA GLY A 51 10.94 1.46 -32.82
C GLY A 51 10.68 2.93 -32.48
N HIS A 52 11.18 3.87 -33.28
CA HIS A 52 10.96 5.31 -33.10
C HIS A 52 9.47 5.69 -33.24
N CYS A 53 8.78 5.13 -34.23
CA CYS A 53 7.33 5.31 -34.39
C CYS A 53 6.57 4.78 -33.16
N MET A 54 6.91 3.59 -32.65
CA MET A 54 6.25 3.03 -31.46
C MET A 54 6.52 3.88 -30.21
N LEU A 55 7.77 4.32 -30.02
CA LEU A 55 8.16 5.20 -28.92
C LEU A 55 7.40 6.53 -28.94
N THR A 56 7.14 7.07 -30.14
CA THR A 56 6.33 8.28 -30.32
C THR A 56 4.92 8.08 -29.79
N VAL A 57 4.29 6.94 -30.11
CA VAL A 57 2.96 6.58 -29.59
C VAL A 57 2.97 6.44 -28.07
N GLN A 58 3.97 5.76 -27.50
CA GLN A 58 4.10 5.57 -26.05
C GLN A 58 4.24 6.90 -25.30
N ARG A 59 5.10 7.80 -25.79
CA ARG A 59 5.26 9.14 -25.21
C ARG A 59 3.96 9.91 -25.27
N TRP A 60 3.25 9.83 -26.39
CA TRP A 60 1.96 10.48 -26.54
C TRP A 60 0.95 9.96 -25.53
N LEU A 61 0.82 8.63 -25.36
CA LEU A 61 -0.08 8.03 -24.36
C LEU A 61 0.26 8.51 -22.95
N LYS A 62 1.55 8.54 -22.57
CA LYS A 62 1.98 9.04 -21.25
C LYS A 62 1.67 10.52 -21.02
N SER A 63 1.66 11.34 -22.07
CA SER A 63 1.34 12.77 -21.97
C SER A 63 -0.16 13.06 -21.96
N PHE A 64 -0.93 12.37 -22.80
CA PHE A 64 -2.32 12.73 -23.12
C PHE A 64 -3.38 11.74 -22.63
N ALA A 65 -3.02 10.51 -22.25
CA ALA A 65 -3.95 9.56 -21.67
C ALA A 65 -3.87 9.56 -20.14
N ARG A 66 -4.95 9.10 -19.50
CA ARG A 66 -4.99 8.79 -18.07
C ARG A 66 -5.65 7.44 -17.90
N ASP A 67 -5.06 6.61 -17.05
CA ASP A 67 -5.65 5.33 -16.69
C ASP A 67 -6.81 5.57 -15.72
N VAL A 68 -7.92 4.88 -15.96
CA VAL A 68 -9.09 4.89 -15.08
C VAL A 68 -9.24 3.48 -14.52
N LEU A 69 -9.30 3.38 -13.19
CA LEU A 69 -9.60 2.14 -12.49
C LEU A 69 -11.11 2.08 -12.29
N ASP A 70 -11.77 1.21 -13.06
CA ASP A 70 -13.15 0.84 -12.78
C ASP A 70 -13.21 -0.02 -11.50
N GLU A 71 -14.29 0.08 -10.74
CA GLU A 71 -14.46 -0.65 -9.45
C GLU A 71 -13.26 -0.48 -8.50
N SER A 72 -12.74 0.75 -8.41
CA SER A 72 -11.53 1.06 -7.64
C SER A 72 -11.63 0.71 -6.15
N ASP A 73 -12.84 0.71 -5.58
CA ASP A 73 -13.12 0.28 -4.22
C ASP A 73 -12.87 -1.23 -4.01
N GLU A 74 -13.16 -2.05 -5.02
CA GLU A 74 -12.86 -3.49 -5.01
C GLU A 74 -11.40 -3.76 -5.39
N ILE A 75 -10.87 -3.11 -6.44
CA ILE A 75 -9.49 -3.31 -6.93
C ILE A 75 -8.46 -2.87 -5.88
N LEU A 76 -8.70 -1.74 -5.22
CA LEU A 76 -7.80 -1.20 -4.21
C LEU A 76 -8.16 -1.69 -2.80
N HIS A 77 -9.12 -2.60 -2.66
CA HIS A 77 -9.52 -3.11 -1.36
C HIS A 77 -8.34 -3.77 -0.62
N PRO A 78 -8.13 -3.50 0.68
CA PRO A 78 -7.04 -4.09 1.46
C PRO A 78 -6.99 -5.63 1.49
N LYS A 79 -8.04 -6.31 1.04
CA LYS A 79 -8.14 -7.79 1.03
C LYS A 79 -7.29 -8.43 -0.07
N TYR A 80 -7.07 -7.73 -1.19
CA TYR A 80 -6.39 -8.26 -2.38
C TYR A 80 -4.98 -7.71 -2.58
N GLN A 81 -4.55 -6.74 -1.76
CA GLN A 81 -3.23 -6.16 -1.90
C GLN A 81 -2.16 -7.08 -1.32
N LEU A 82 -1.57 -7.90 -2.20
CA LEU A 82 -0.28 -8.55 -1.98
C LEU A 82 0.72 -7.92 -2.93
N ILE A 83 1.87 -7.51 -2.41
CA ILE A 83 2.94 -6.92 -3.21
C ILE A 83 4.17 -7.80 -3.19
N TYR A 84 4.86 -7.84 -4.32
CA TYR A 84 6.22 -8.36 -4.42
C TYR A 84 7.16 -7.18 -4.27
N THR A 85 7.95 -7.18 -3.19
CA THR A 85 8.87 -6.07 -2.91
C THR A 85 10.02 -6.06 -3.89
N VAL A 86 10.22 -4.93 -4.56
CA VAL A 86 11.39 -4.63 -5.39
C VAL A 86 11.87 -3.22 -5.04
N GLY A 87 13.17 -3.07 -4.76
CA GLY A 87 13.79 -1.78 -4.42
C GLY A 87 14.16 -1.63 -2.94
N ASN A 88 14.44 -0.38 -2.54
CA ASN A 88 14.89 -0.04 -1.19
C ASN A 88 13.71 0.16 -0.23
N GLN A 89 13.91 -0.18 1.05
CA GLN A 89 12.93 0.07 2.12
C GLN A 89 12.56 1.56 2.20
N GLN A 90 11.27 1.85 2.33
CA GLN A 90 10.72 3.20 2.49
C GLN A 90 10.01 3.33 3.84
N ASN A 91 9.87 4.57 4.32
CA ASN A 91 9.05 4.87 5.49
C ASN A 91 7.56 4.71 5.15
N VAL A 92 6.76 4.30 6.15
CA VAL A 92 5.31 4.23 6.02
C VAL A 92 4.72 5.63 6.23
N ASP A 93 3.84 6.07 5.34
CA ASP A 93 3.09 7.32 5.51
C ASP A 93 2.28 7.29 6.81
N GLY A 94 2.38 8.35 7.62
CA GLY A 94 1.77 8.37 8.96
C GLY A 94 2.54 7.57 10.03
N GLY A 95 3.63 6.89 9.67
CA GLY A 95 4.68 6.35 10.54
C GLY A 95 4.27 5.93 11.96
N ALA A 96 4.83 6.63 12.95
CA ALA A 96 4.63 6.33 14.37
C ALA A 96 3.16 6.50 14.82
N GLU A 97 2.42 7.43 14.23
CA GLU A 97 1.03 7.72 14.59
C GLU A 97 0.11 6.55 14.26
N CYS A 98 0.26 5.96 13.06
CA CYS A 98 -0.52 4.77 12.67
C CYS A 98 -0.19 3.58 13.58
N TRP A 99 1.10 3.35 13.85
CA TRP A 99 1.55 2.26 14.72
C TRP A 99 0.97 2.40 16.15
N ASN A 100 1.14 3.57 16.76
CA ASN A 100 0.66 3.84 18.11
C ASN A 100 -0.86 3.77 18.18
N THR A 101 -1.56 4.32 17.19
CA THR A 101 -3.03 4.34 17.19
C THR A 101 -3.63 2.94 17.08
N ILE A 102 -3.03 2.03 16.29
CA ILE A 102 -3.50 0.65 16.21
C ILE A 102 -3.41 -0.05 17.58
N GLN A 103 -2.35 0.20 18.34
CA GLN A 103 -2.21 -0.36 19.69
C GLN A 103 -3.21 0.27 20.68
N THR A 104 -3.52 1.55 20.51
CA THR A 104 -4.43 2.26 21.41
C THR A 104 -5.90 2.04 21.09
N ILE A 105 -6.30 1.43 19.95
CA ILE A 105 -7.72 1.22 19.61
C ILE A 105 -8.53 0.62 20.77
N PRO A 106 -8.12 -0.49 21.42
CA PRO A 106 -8.90 -1.06 22.51
C PRO A 106 -9.00 -0.11 23.71
N HIS A 107 -7.92 0.63 23.98
CA HIS A 107 -7.88 1.63 25.05
C HIS A 107 -8.78 2.83 24.75
N LEU A 108 -8.76 3.32 23.51
CA LEU A 108 -9.59 4.43 23.03
C LEU A 108 -11.07 4.10 23.08
N VAL A 109 -11.45 2.90 22.61
CA VAL A 109 -12.82 2.40 22.72
C VAL A 109 -13.22 2.36 24.19
N LYS A 110 -12.40 1.77 25.07
CA LYS A 110 -12.69 1.72 26.52
C LYS A 110 -12.83 3.12 27.14
N LYS A 111 -11.96 4.05 26.79
CA LYS A 111 -11.90 5.42 27.35
C LYS A 111 -13.08 6.27 26.90
N HIS A 112 -13.43 6.20 25.62
CA HIS A 112 -14.36 7.16 25.00
C HIS A 112 -15.75 6.60 24.69
N ALA A 113 -15.94 5.28 24.59
CA ALA A 113 -17.22 4.69 24.17
C ALA A 113 -18.41 5.14 25.01
N VAL A 114 -18.26 5.21 26.34
CA VAL A 114 -19.35 5.65 27.24
C VAL A 114 -19.70 7.12 27.02
N SER A 115 -18.70 7.99 26.86
CA SER A 115 -18.93 9.41 26.61
C SER A 115 -19.56 9.64 25.24
N ILE A 116 -19.07 8.93 24.23
CA ILE A 116 -19.57 9.01 22.86
C ILE A 116 -21.02 8.54 22.80
N SER A 117 -21.34 7.36 23.37
CA SER A 117 -22.69 6.80 23.37
C SER A 117 -23.72 7.66 24.10
N LYS A 118 -23.30 8.43 25.11
CA LYS A 118 -24.22 9.30 25.88
C LYS A 118 -24.49 10.64 25.20
N HIS A 119 -23.52 11.19 24.47
CA HIS A 119 -23.58 12.57 23.97
C HIS A 119 -23.80 12.69 22.47
N PHE A 120 -23.51 11.64 21.72
CA PHE A 120 -23.60 11.67 20.27
C PHE A 120 -24.56 10.59 19.79
N THR A 121 -25.39 10.96 18.82
CA THR A 121 -26.22 10.04 18.05
C THR A 121 -25.65 9.94 16.64
N THR A 122 -26.17 9.03 15.82
CA THR A 122 -25.74 8.85 14.43
C THR A 122 -25.80 10.13 13.58
N ASN A 123 -26.56 11.14 14.01
CA ASN A 123 -26.77 12.41 13.29
C ASN A 123 -26.03 13.62 13.89
N SER A 124 -25.15 13.42 14.88
CA SER A 124 -24.40 14.53 15.46
C SER A 124 -23.41 15.15 14.46
N SER A 125 -23.30 16.49 14.43
CA SER A 125 -22.42 17.17 13.49
C SER A 125 -20.94 17.06 13.88
N ILE A 126 -20.04 17.09 12.89
CA ILE A 126 -18.58 17.03 13.09
C ILE A 126 -18.09 18.18 14.00
N GLU A 127 -18.72 19.36 13.92
CA GLU A 127 -18.37 20.52 14.75
C GLU A 127 -18.61 20.27 16.24
N GLN A 128 -19.68 19.54 16.60
CA GLN A 128 -19.97 19.20 17.99
C GLN A 128 -18.94 18.22 18.57
N VAL A 129 -18.37 17.35 17.72
CA VAL A 129 -17.29 16.44 18.09
C VAL A 129 -15.99 17.24 18.28
N ASN A 130 -15.65 18.11 17.33
CA ASN A 130 -14.41 18.90 17.38
C ASN A 130 -14.31 19.80 18.61
N ASN A 131 -15.43 20.35 19.08
CA ASN A 131 -15.45 21.23 20.25
C ASN A 131 -15.32 20.50 21.60
N LYS A 132 -15.46 19.17 21.64
CA LYS A 132 -15.43 18.38 22.89
C LYS A 132 -14.16 17.56 23.10
N PHE A 133 -13.36 17.37 22.05
CA PHE A 133 -12.18 16.52 22.10
C PHE A 133 -10.92 17.30 21.75
N SER A 134 -9.79 16.86 22.27
CA SER A 134 -8.51 17.45 21.88
C SER A 134 -8.21 17.14 20.41
N GLN A 135 -7.37 17.96 19.78
CA GLN A 135 -6.92 17.72 18.40
C GLN A 135 -6.29 16.32 18.24
N HIS A 136 -5.55 15.85 19.25
CA HIS A 136 -4.97 14.51 19.28
C HIS A 136 -6.05 13.41 19.32
N ASP A 137 -7.07 13.54 20.19
CA ASP A 137 -8.16 12.56 20.23
C ASP A 137 -8.94 12.53 18.90
N ILE A 138 -9.14 13.69 18.27
CA ILE A 138 -9.77 13.79 16.94
C ILE A 138 -8.94 13.06 15.89
N GLN A 139 -7.61 13.24 15.88
CA GLN A 139 -6.72 12.53 14.97
C GLN A 139 -6.81 11.01 15.17
N GLN A 140 -6.80 10.54 16.42
CA GLN A 140 -6.96 9.12 16.72
C GLN A 140 -8.33 8.58 16.28
N PHE A 141 -9.41 9.35 16.43
CA PHE A 141 -10.72 8.97 15.92
C PHE A 141 -10.77 8.88 14.40
N LEU A 142 -10.10 9.79 13.68
CA LEU A 142 -10.01 9.73 12.21
C LEU A 142 -9.25 8.49 11.73
N ILE A 143 -8.14 8.14 12.39
CA ILE A 143 -7.39 6.92 12.09
C ILE A 143 -8.25 5.68 12.37
N VAL A 144 -8.88 5.59 13.55
CA VAL A 144 -9.79 4.48 13.91
C VAL A 144 -10.94 4.38 12.92
N ARG A 145 -11.54 5.50 12.52
CA ARG A 145 -12.56 5.54 11.49
C ARG A 145 -12.01 4.97 10.18
N GLY A 146 -10.83 5.35 9.73
CA GLY A 146 -10.19 4.78 8.53
C GLY A 146 -10.03 3.26 8.63
N LEU A 147 -9.49 2.77 9.75
CA LEU A 147 -9.27 1.34 9.99
C LEU A 147 -10.57 0.52 9.99
N LEU A 148 -11.68 1.11 10.44
CA LEU A 148 -12.99 0.46 10.48
C LEU A 148 -13.75 0.59 9.15
N SER A 149 -13.85 1.82 8.61
CA SER A 149 -14.65 2.12 7.40
C SER A 149 -14.02 1.55 6.13
N SER A 150 -12.70 1.51 6.03
CA SER A 150 -11.98 0.85 4.93
C SER A 150 -11.74 -0.64 5.18
N GLU A 151 -12.40 -1.21 6.19
CA GLU A 151 -12.33 -2.62 6.58
C GLU A 151 -10.92 -3.16 6.92
N VAL A 152 -9.90 -2.31 7.06
CA VAL A 152 -8.51 -2.72 7.34
C VAL A 152 -8.45 -3.63 8.56
N LEU A 153 -9.08 -3.20 9.66
CA LEU A 153 -9.11 -3.97 10.90
C LEU A 153 -9.91 -5.28 10.71
N LEU A 154 -11.03 -5.23 10.00
CA LEU A 154 -11.85 -6.41 9.73
C LEU A 154 -11.10 -7.46 8.90
N VAL A 155 -10.41 -7.02 7.84
CA VAL A 155 -9.58 -7.86 6.97
C VAL A 155 -8.45 -8.50 7.78
N ALA A 156 -7.77 -7.73 8.64
CA ALA A 156 -6.71 -8.26 9.48
C ALA A 156 -7.23 -9.30 10.48
N LEU A 157 -8.33 -9.00 11.18
CA LEU A 157 -8.93 -9.89 12.19
C LEU A 157 -9.53 -11.17 11.60
N LYS A 158 -9.92 -11.17 10.32
CA LYS A 158 -10.37 -12.38 9.59
C LYS A 158 -9.24 -13.34 9.25
N LYS A 159 -7.97 -12.89 9.27
CA LYS A 159 -6.82 -13.76 8.96
C LYS A 159 -6.45 -14.62 10.17
N ARG A 160 -6.03 -15.85 9.90
CA ARG A 160 -5.60 -16.80 10.92
C ARG A 160 -4.10 -16.72 11.14
N TYR A 161 -3.71 -16.46 12.38
CA TYR A 161 -2.30 -16.48 12.79
C TYR A 161 -1.66 -17.85 12.50
N ARG A 162 -0.41 -17.84 12.03
CA ARG A 162 0.39 -19.01 11.61
C ARG A 162 -0.15 -19.79 10.41
N VAL A 163 -1.28 -19.42 9.84
CA VAL A 163 -1.84 -20.04 8.63
C VAL A 163 -1.85 -19.05 7.47
N ASN A 164 -2.36 -17.85 7.70
CA ASN A 164 -2.40 -16.80 6.68
C ASN A 164 -1.27 -15.78 6.85
N TYR A 165 -0.74 -15.62 8.07
CA TYR A 165 0.29 -14.64 8.36
C TYR A 165 1.10 -15.01 9.60
N GLY A 166 2.27 -14.36 9.74
CA GLY A 166 3.10 -14.40 10.94
C GLY A 166 4.42 -13.67 10.73
N VAL A 167 5.24 -13.59 11.76
CA VAL A 167 6.64 -13.13 11.64
C VAL A 167 7.50 -14.34 11.27
N THR A 168 8.36 -14.18 10.27
CA THR A 168 9.23 -15.28 9.83
C THR A 168 10.35 -15.55 10.85
N GLN A 169 10.65 -16.83 11.07
CA GLN A 169 11.82 -17.24 11.85
C GLN A 169 13.02 -17.56 10.95
N ASN A 170 12.89 -17.37 9.64
CA ASN A 170 13.97 -17.64 8.70
C ASN A 170 15.12 -16.65 8.90
N SER A 171 16.25 -17.15 9.40
CA SER A 171 17.44 -16.36 9.66
C SER A 171 18.08 -15.79 8.39
N SER A 172 17.82 -16.37 7.21
CA SER A 172 18.24 -15.80 5.93
C SER A 172 17.38 -14.61 5.48
N PHE A 173 16.21 -14.42 6.08
CA PHE A 173 15.27 -13.36 5.72
C PHE A 173 14.74 -12.67 6.98
N HIS A 174 15.56 -11.78 7.54
CA HIS A 174 15.30 -11.14 8.83
C HIS A 174 14.26 -10.00 8.72
N ARG A 175 13.00 -10.35 8.49
CA ARG A 175 11.88 -9.40 8.45
C ARG A 175 11.15 -9.41 9.79
N LEU A 176 11.24 -8.30 10.50
CA LEU A 176 10.54 -8.09 11.79
C LEU A 176 9.06 -7.70 11.62
N MET A 177 8.54 -7.66 10.38
CA MET A 177 7.13 -7.42 10.08
C MET A 177 6.40 -8.71 9.72
N ALA A 178 5.09 -8.72 9.94
CA ALA A 178 4.23 -9.82 9.52
C ALA A 178 4.24 -9.99 8.00
N VAL A 179 4.36 -11.24 7.57
CA VAL A 179 4.34 -11.65 6.16
C VAL A 179 3.20 -12.62 5.88
N PRO A 180 2.75 -12.71 4.62
CA PRO A 180 1.82 -13.76 4.20
C PRO A 180 2.45 -15.15 4.36
N PHE A 181 1.63 -16.10 4.80
CA PHE A 181 2.01 -17.51 4.88
C PHE A 181 1.32 -18.30 3.75
N GLN A 182 2.08 -19.16 3.07
CA GLN A 182 1.57 -20.05 2.02
C GLN A 182 1.07 -21.38 2.58
N ALA A 183 1.59 -21.78 3.73
CA ALA A 183 1.14 -22.93 4.49
C ALA A 183 1.34 -22.65 5.99
N LYS A 184 0.87 -23.58 6.83
CA LYS A 184 1.04 -23.45 8.28
C LYS A 184 2.53 -23.30 8.61
N ASP A 185 2.89 -22.22 9.29
CA ASP A 185 4.26 -21.89 9.68
C ASP A 185 5.26 -21.71 8.53
N VAL A 186 4.77 -21.58 7.29
CA VAL A 186 5.61 -21.39 6.11
C VAL A 186 5.33 -20.02 5.51
N ALA A 187 6.28 -19.10 5.72
CA ALA A 187 6.27 -17.79 5.11
C ALA A 187 6.38 -17.88 3.58
N ALA A 188 5.81 -16.89 2.89
CA ALA A 188 6.05 -16.65 1.49
C ALA A 188 7.14 -15.56 1.36
N ASP A 189 8.40 -16.01 1.23
CA ASP A 189 9.64 -15.23 1.40
C ASP A 189 9.77 -13.95 0.53
N ARG A 190 8.94 -13.80 -0.51
CA ARG A 190 8.98 -12.65 -1.44
C ARG A 190 7.70 -11.82 -1.46
N THR A 191 6.79 -12.08 -0.53
CA THR A 191 5.49 -11.41 -0.48
C THR A 191 5.40 -10.53 0.76
N GLU A 192 4.68 -9.42 0.61
CA GLU A 192 4.26 -8.56 1.70
C GLU A 192 2.77 -8.24 1.55
N PHE A 193 2.15 -7.82 2.64
CA PHE A 193 0.84 -7.17 2.57
C PHE A 193 1.01 -5.81 1.91
N GLY A 194 0.28 -5.57 0.83
CA GLY A 194 0.37 -4.33 0.07
C GLY A 194 -0.22 -3.12 0.79
N HIS A 195 -1.20 -3.33 1.67
CA HIS A 195 -1.73 -2.26 2.51
C HIS A 195 -0.87 -2.12 3.78
N PRO A 196 -0.23 -0.96 4.01
CA PRO A 196 0.69 -0.77 5.14
C PRO A 196 -0.02 -1.00 6.48
N ASP A 197 -1.22 -0.44 6.67
CA ASP A 197 -1.95 -0.63 7.93
C ASP A 197 -2.33 -2.10 8.20
N VAL A 198 -2.60 -2.91 7.16
CA VAL A 198 -2.82 -4.35 7.34
C VAL A 198 -1.54 -5.01 7.83
N ALA A 199 -0.39 -4.66 7.24
CA ALA A 199 0.91 -5.16 7.69
C ALA A 199 1.17 -4.77 9.15
N LEU A 200 0.89 -3.52 9.55
CA LEU A 200 1.08 -3.05 10.92
C LEU A 200 0.19 -3.80 11.92
N VAL A 201 -1.13 -3.90 11.66
CA VAL A 201 -2.06 -4.63 12.52
C VAL A 201 -1.63 -6.09 12.69
N LEU A 202 -1.30 -6.77 11.60
CA LEU A 202 -0.88 -8.17 11.64
C LEU A 202 0.48 -8.36 12.31
N THR A 203 1.38 -7.38 12.20
CA THR A 203 2.68 -7.39 12.91
C THR A 203 2.45 -7.32 14.41
N GLN A 204 1.62 -6.38 14.87
CA GLN A 204 1.29 -6.25 16.29
C GLN A 204 0.63 -7.51 16.82
N LEU A 205 -0.39 -8.03 16.13
CA LEU A 205 -1.03 -9.29 16.50
C LEU A 205 -0.04 -10.45 16.55
N SER A 206 0.89 -10.53 15.59
CA SER A 206 1.90 -11.59 15.56
C SER A 206 2.76 -11.57 16.82
N TYR A 207 3.28 -10.41 17.22
CA TYR A 207 4.08 -10.28 18.44
C TYR A 207 3.26 -10.39 19.73
N CYS A 208 1.97 -10.00 19.72
CA CYS A 208 1.07 -10.29 20.85
C CYS A 208 0.89 -11.80 21.06
N TYR A 209 0.91 -12.60 19.99
CA TYR A 209 0.76 -14.05 20.08
C TYR A 209 2.08 -14.81 20.31
N SER A 210 3.17 -14.41 19.63
CA SER A 210 4.47 -15.10 19.76
C SER A 210 5.31 -14.61 20.93
N GLY A 211 5.10 -13.37 21.36
CA GLY A 211 6.10 -12.63 22.14
C GLY A 211 7.32 -12.25 21.29
N LEU A 212 8.27 -11.58 21.94
CA LEU A 212 9.61 -11.32 21.41
C LEU A 212 10.56 -12.47 21.80
N SER A 213 11.50 -12.82 20.93
CA SER A 213 12.62 -13.68 21.32
C SER A 213 13.61 -12.94 22.21
N ASP A 214 14.45 -13.66 22.95
CA ASP A 214 15.50 -13.07 23.78
C ASP A 214 16.42 -12.14 22.97
N SER A 215 16.77 -12.52 21.74
CA SER A 215 17.57 -11.68 20.85
C SER A 215 16.86 -10.39 20.45
N GLN A 216 15.56 -10.45 20.19
CA GLN A 216 14.75 -9.27 19.86
C GLN A 216 14.56 -8.37 21.08
N LEU A 217 14.39 -8.97 22.26
CA LEU A 217 14.28 -8.24 23.53
C LEU A 217 15.57 -7.47 23.83
N ILE A 218 16.73 -8.12 23.68
CA ILE A 218 18.03 -7.47 23.83
C ILE A 218 18.18 -6.30 22.84
N GLN A 219 17.84 -6.52 21.57
CA GLN A 219 17.85 -5.44 20.57
C GLN A 219 16.93 -4.26 20.97
N CYS A 220 15.76 -4.53 21.57
CA CYS A 220 14.90 -3.48 22.09
C CYS A 220 15.58 -2.69 23.21
N PHE A 221 16.26 -3.38 24.15
CA PHE A 221 17.00 -2.70 25.22
C PHE A 221 18.15 -1.88 24.67
N ASP A 222 18.93 -2.42 23.73
CA ASP A 222 20.04 -1.70 23.10
C ASP A 222 19.54 -0.39 22.47
N ARG A 223 18.45 -0.45 21.70
CA ARG A 223 17.81 0.73 21.09
C ARG A 223 17.27 1.73 22.10
N LEU A 224 16.74 1.27 23.24
CA LEU A 224 16.27 2.16 24.32
C LEU A 224 17.43 2.84 25.05
N THR A 225 18.61 2.21 25.06
CA THR A 225 19.83 2.77 25.68
C THR A 225 20.65 3.64 24.74
N GLU A 226 20.52 3.46 23.43
CA GLU A 226 21.02 4.40 22.45
C GLU A 226 20.30 5.74 22.64
N LYS A 227 21.06 6.80 22.96
CA LYS A 227 20.50 8.16 22.96
C LYS A 227 19.97 8.41 21.55
N GLU A 228 18.66 8.57 21.39
CA GLU A 228 18.06 9.01 20.13
C GLU A 228 18.84 10.23 19.64
N THR A 229 19.54 10.09 18.51
CA THR A 229 20.10 11.22 17.81
C THR A 229 18.95 12.13 17.42
N ASP A 230 19.02 13.42 17.78
CA ASP A 230 18.00 14.41 17.45
C ASP A 230 17.63 14.27 15.96
N PRO A 231 16.38 13.93 15.61
CA PRO A 231 15.97 13.74 14.21
C PRO A 231 16.27 14.95 13.31
N ARG A 232 16.43 16.14 13.91
CA ARG A 232 16.84 17.37 13.20
C ARG A 232 18.27 17.32 12.69
N SER A 233 19.16 16.60 13.36
CA SER A 233 20.58 16.46 12.97
C SER A 233 20.79 15.72 11.64
N ILE A 234 19.78 15.00 11.15
CA ILE A 234 19.80 14.29 9.86
C ILE A 234 19.58 15.24 8.68
N TYR A 235 18.93 16.39 8.89
CA TYR A 235 18.62 17.38 7.86
C TYR A 235 19.56 18.59 7.86
N GLU A 236 20.55 18.61 8.77
CA GLU A 236 21.57 19.66 8.87
C GLU A 236 22.90 19.29 8.16
N GLN A 237 22.90 18.26 7.29
CA GLN A 237 24.04 17.87 6.45
C GLN A 237 23.83 18.24 4.98
#